data_AF-A0A7S2B1C6-F1
#
_entry.id   AF-A0A7S2B1C6-F1
#
_cell.length_a   1.000
_cell.length_b   1.000
_cell.length_c   1.000
_cell.angle_alpha   90.00
_cell.angle_beta   90.00
_cell.angle_gamma   90.00
#
_symmetry.space_group_name_H-M   'P 1'
#
loop_
_entity.id
_entity.type
_entity.pdbx_description
1 polymer ?
#
loop_
_entity_poly.entity_id
_entity_poly.type
_entity_poly.pdbx_seq_one_letter_code
_entity_poly.pdbx_strand_id
1 'polypeptide(L)'
;FCSRCTGPPRPGSRAHKAPQWTNVQQAQASGMIDSLQLQDPDITRIVASSKFVVAYLLQQDGPNPGWRKANIEGPVYIVQRRTQPRYQLLVKNQLHANDLLDTLHADWELDCQKNYVF
;
A
#
# COMPACT_ATOMS: atom_id res chain seq x y z
N PHE A 1 8.88 -34.39 34.26
CA PHE A 1 10.33 -34.54 34.40
C PHE A 1 10.90 -35.21 33.14
N CYS A 2 11.65 -34.43 32.33
CA CYS A 2 12.73 -34.78 31.38
C CYS A 2 12.83 -33.60 30.39
N SER A 3 13.62 -32.55 30.65
CA SER A 3 15.09 -32.44 30.54
C SER A 3 15.61 -32.56 29.10
N ARG A 4 15.84 -31.39 28.49
CA ARG A 4 16.87 -31.03 27.47
C ARG A 4 17.15 -32.01 26.33
N CYS A 5 16.80 -31.57 25.12
CA CYS A 5 17.60 -31.82 23.92
C CYS A 5 17.94 -30.47 23.27
N THR A 6 19.02 -29.85 23.72
CA THR A 6 19.67 -28.73 23.04
C THR A 6 20.55 -29.27 21.92
N GLY A 7 20.03 -29.29 20.69
CA GLY A 7 20.85 -29.47 19.50
C GLY A 7 21.51 -28.15 19.07
N PRO A 8 22.68 -28.18 18.43
CA PRO A 8 23.35 -26.97 17.95
C PRO A 8 22.52 -26.28 16.85
N PRO A 9 22.54 -24.93 16.77
CA PRO A 9 21.82 -24.22 15.73
C PRO A 9 22.44 -24.49 14.36
N ARG A 10 21.61 -24.84 13.37
CA ARG A 10 22.01 -24.97 11.96
C ARG A 10 22.47 -23.59 11.45
N PRO A 11 23.68 -23.46 10.88
CA PRO A 11 24.10 -22.23 10.23
C PRO A 11 23.43 -22.17 8.85
N GLY A 12 22.57 -21.17 8.60
CA GLY A 12 22.13 -20.90 7.22
C GLY A 12 20.71 -20.37 7.01
N SER A 13 19.90 -20.10 8.03
CA SER A 13 18.63 -19.39 7.81
C SER A 13 18.88 -17.89 7.84
N ARG A 14 19.03 -17.27 6.67
CA ARG A 14 18.99 -15.82 6.49
C ARG A 14 17.60 -15.34 6.91
N ALA A 15 17.44 -15.01 8.19
CA ALA A 15 16.27 -14.28 8.66
C ALA A 15 16.29 -12.92 7.96
N HIS A 16 15.46 -12.74 6.94
CA HIS A 16 15.15 -11.42 6.42
C HIS A 16 14.52 -10.65 7.57
N LYS A 17 15.32 -9.84 8.27
CA LYS A 17 14.82 -8.94 9.31
C LYS A 17 13.79 -8.03 8.64
N ALA A 18 12.55 -8.11 9.09
CA ALA A 18 11.53 -7.16 8.70
C ALA A 18 12.08 -5.74 8.91
N PRO A 19 11.89 -4.81 7.96
CA PRO A 19 12.39 -3.45 8.10
C PRO A 19 11.84 -2.84 9.39
N GLN A 20 12.74 -2.50 10.32
CA GLN A 20 12.38 -1.78 11.54
C GLN A 20 12.15 -0.31 11.17
N TRP A 21 10.91 0.13 11.33
CA TRP A 21 10.53 1.53 11.18
C TRP A 21 11.19 2.38 12.25
N THR A 22 11.75 3.52 11.87
CA THR A 22 12.33 4.50 12.81
C THR A 22 11.23 5.31 13.51
N ASN A 23 11.50 5.83 14.71
CA ASN A 23 10.53 6.62 15.49
C ASN A 23 9.99 7.86 14.73
N VAL A 24 10.78 8.43 13.81
CA VAL A 24 10.37 9.57 12.96
C VAL A 24 9.35 9.15 11.92
N GLN A 25 9.54 7.98 11.29
CA GLN A 25 8.57 7.40 10.36
C GLN A 25 7.25 7.05 11.06
N GLN A 26 7.32 6.63 12.33
CA GLN A 26 6.14 6.35 13.15
C GLN A 26 5.34 7.62 13.47
N ALA A 27 6.00 8.71 13.90
CA ALA A 27 5.32 9.97 14.22
C ALA A 27 4.66 10.63 12.99
N GLN A 28 5.34 10.58 11.83
CA GLN A 28 4.75 11.04 10.56
C GLN A 28 3.54 10.18 10.16
N ALA A 29 3.62 8.86 10.37
CA ALA A 29 2.50 7.96 10.14
C ALA A 29 1.30 8.24 11.06
N SER A 30 1.53 8.65 12.31
CA SER A 30 0.46 9.00 13.26
C SER A 30 -0.39 10.19 12.80
N GLY A 31 0.23 11.29 12.35
CA GLY A 31 -0.56 12.43 11.84
C GLY A 31 -1.30 12.10 10.53
N MET A 32 -0.71 11.25 9.69
CA MET A 32 -1.35 10.83 8.44
C MET A 32 -2.54 9.90 8.70
N ILE A 33 -2.42 8.92 9.61
CA ILE A 33 -3.50 7.97 9.87
C ILE A 33 -4.74 8.64 10.47
N ASP A 34 -4.59 9.65 11.33
CA ASP A 34 -5.72 10.39 11.91
C ASP A 34 -6.58 11.06 10.82
N SER A 35 -5.93 11.66 9.81
CA SER A 35 -6.62 12.28 8.68
C SER A 35 -7.35 11.27 7.80
N LEU A 36 -6.81 10.06 7.66
CA LEU A 36 -7.44 8.97 6.91
C LEU A 36 -8.62 8.38 7.70
N GLN A 37 -8.48 8.24 9.01
CA GLN A 37 -9.53 7.74 9.90
C GLN A 37 -10.73 8.68 10.01
N LEU A 38 -10.53 9.99 9.78
CA LEU A 38 -11.63 10.95 9.70
C LEU A 38 -12.61 10.61 8.56
N GLN A 39 -12.11 10.04 7.46
CA GLN A 39 -12.94 9.60 6.35
C GLN A 39 -13.38 8.14 6.46
N ASP A 40 -12.51 7.27 6.97
CA ASP A 40 -12.80 5.86 7.18
C ASP A 40 -12.33 5.37 8.56
N PRO A 41 -13.23 5.32 9.55
CA PRO A 41 -12.87 4.97 10.93
C PRO A 41 -12.41 3.52 11.07
N ASP A 42 -12.63 2.66 10.08
CA ASP A 42 -12.19 1.26 10.10
C ASP A 42 -10.72 1.08 9.73
N ILE A 43 -10.03 2.12 9.26
CA ILE A 43 -8.59 2.07 9.02
C ILE A 43 -7.85 1.82 10.33
N THR A 44 -7.05 0.77 10.36
CA THR A 44 -6.23 0.37 11.52
C THR A 44 -4.79 0.83 11.43
N ARG A 45 -4.20 0.76 10.23
CA ARG A 45 -2.81 1.16 9.97
C ARG A 45 -2.57 1.43 8.50
N ILE A 46 -1.54 2.24 8.24
CA ILE A 46 -0.94 2.39 6.91
C ILE A 46 0.11 1.27 6.76
N VAL A 47 -0.04 0.46 5.71
CA VAL A 47 0.87 -0.65 5.38
C VAL A 47 2.05 -0.14 4.55
N ALA A 48 1.76 0.74 3.59
CA ALA A 48 2.74 1.38 2.74
C ALA A 48 2.21 2.74 2.27
N SER A 49 3.12 3.64 1.91
CA SER A 49 2.77 4.95 1.37
C SER A 49 3.83 5.44 0.41
N SER A 50 3.43 6.22 -0.60
CA SER A 50 4.34 7.00 -1.43
C SER A 50 3.87 8.45 -1.50
N LYS A 51 4.82 9.38 -1.60
CA LYS A 51 4.55 10.83 -1.57
C LYS A 51 3.75 11.31 -2.77
N PHE A 52 3.93 10.67 -3.93
CA PHE A 52 3.32 11.12 -5.16
C PHE A 52 3.20 9.98 -6.16
N VAL A 53 2.02 9.83 -6.74
CA VAL A 53 1.73 8.96 -7.88
C VAL A 53 0.82 9.71 -8.86
N VAL A 54 0.79 9.22 -10.10
CA VAL A 54 -0.14 9.67 -11.14
C VAL A 54 -0.84 8.43 -11.68
N ALA A 55 -2.17 8.43 -11.68
CA ALA A 55 -2.93 7.32 -12.22
C ALA A 55 -3.08 7.45 -13.75
N TYR A 56 -2.94 6.31 -14.43
CA TYR A 56 -3.19 6.16 -15.85
C TYR A 56 -4.25 5.09 -16.06
N LEU A 57 -5.12 5.31 -17.05
CA LEU A 57 -6.14 4.36 -17.47
C LEU A 57 -5.77 3.82 -18.85
N LEU A 58 -5.83 2.50 -19.00
CA LEU A 58 -5.69 1.87 -20.30
C LEU A 58 -7.03 1.92 -21.04
N GLN A 59 -7.10 2.71 -22.11
CA GLN A 59 -8.25 2.70 -23.00
C GLN A 59 -8.02 1.62 -24.07
N GLN A 60 -8.79 0.53 -24.02
CA GLN A 60 -8.70 -0.55 -25.01
C GLN A 60 -9.62 -0.31 -26.21
N ASP A 61 -10.76 0.34 -25.99
CA ASP A 61 -11.77 0.56 -27.03
C ASP A 61 -11.70 1.97 -27.63
N GLY A 62 -11.96 2.07 -28.94
CA GLY A 62 -12.10 3.32 -29.68
C GLY A 62 -10.96 3.60 -30.67
N PRO A 63 -10.96 4.79 -31.30
CA PRO A 63 -10.05 5.10 -32.41
C PRO A 63 -8.58 5.26 -32.00
N ASN A 64 -8.31 5.55 -30.71
CA ASN A 64 -6.97 5.73 -30.17
C ASN A 64 -6.80 4.88 -28.89
N PRO A 65 -6.58 3.57 -29.02
CA PRO A 65 -6.29 2.73 -27.87
C PRO A 65 -4.93 3.10 -27.27
N GLY A 66 -4.82 3.06 -25.95
CA GLY A 66 -3.58 3.36 -25.24
C GLY A 66 -3.79 3.94 -23.85
N TRP A 67 -2.67 4.28 -23.21
CA TRP A 67 -2.66 4.84 -21.87
C TRP A 67 -3.06 6.32 -21.88
N ARG A 68 -3.96 6.69 -20.97
CA ARG A 68 -4.42 8.07 -20.78
C ARG A 68 -4.26 8.47 -19.33
N LYS A 69 -3.75 9.68 -19.07
CA LYS A 69 -3.64 10.23 -17.73
C LYS A 69 -5.05 10.43 -17.14
N ALA A 70 -5.30 9.91 -15.94
CA ALA A 70 -6.62 9.86 -15.33
C ALA A 70 -7.05 11.16 -14.60
N ASN A 71 -6.20 12.20 -14.61
CA ASN A 71 -6.37 13.42 -13.79
C ASN A 71 -6.49 13.14 -12.28
N ILE A 72 -5.83 12.07 -11.82
CA ILE A 72 -5.70 11.70 -10.42
C ILE A 72 -4.22 11.66 -10.12
N GLU A 73 -3.78 12.56 -9.25
CA GLU A 73 -2.39 12.63 -8.80
C GLU A 73 -2.30 13.10 -7.35
N GLY A 74 -1.32 12.58 -6.63
CA GLY A 74 -1.11 12.88 -5.21
C GLY A 74 -0.53 11.70 -4.43
N PRO A 75 -0.51 11.76 -3.09
CA PRO A 75 0.05 10.68 -2.29
C PRO A 75 -0.85 9.44 -2.32
N VAL A 76 -0.23 8.27 -2.34
CA VAL A 76 -0.89 6.97 -2.26
C VAL A 76 -0.64 6.32 -0.92
N TYR A 77 -1.67 5.65 -0.41
CA TYR A 77 -1.65 4.90 0.82
C TYR A 77 -2.23 3.52 0.57
N ILE A 78 -1.53 2.49 1.04
CA ILE A 78 -2.09 1.16 1.21
C ILE A 78 -2.47 1.05 2.68
N VAL A 79 -3.75 0.86 2.96
CA VAL A 79 -4.29 0.82 4.32
C VAL A 79 -4.81 -0.57 4.67
N GLN A 80 -4.71 -0.94 5.95
CA GLN A 80 -5.38 -2.11 6.49
C GLN A 80 -6.60 -1.69 7.29
N ARG A 81 -7.73 -2.36 7.07
CA ARG A 81 -9.01 -2.07 7.72
C ARG A 81 -9.43 -3.18 8.68
N ARG A 82 -10.34 -2.86 9.62
CA ARG A 82 -10.96 -3.86 10.50
C ARG A 82 -12.01 -4.70 9.76
N THR A 83 -12.77 -4.06 8.87
CA THR A 83 -13.86 -4.65 8.09
C THR A 83 -13.38 -5.10 6.70
N GLN A 84 -14.22 -5.85 5.99
CA GLN A 84 -13.94 -6.15 4.58
C GLN A 84 -14.31 -4.94 3.70
N PRO A 85 -13.53 -4.66 2.63
CA PRO A 85 -12.26 -5.31 2.28
C PRO A 85 -11.12 -4.96 3.25
N ARG A 86 -10.29 -5.96 3.56
CA ARG A 86 -9.23 -5.88 4.59
C ARG A 86 -8.10 -4.92 4.21
N TYR A 87 -7.86 -4.76 2.91
CA TYR A 87 -6.82 -3.88 2.38
C TYR A 87 -7.39 -3.03 1.25
N GLN A 88 -7.02 -1.75 1.25
CA GLN A 88 -7.43 -0.81 0.22
C GLN A 88 -6.26 0.06 -0.20
N LEU A 89 -6.26 0.44 -1.48
CA LEU A 89 -5.41 1.46 -2.06
C LEU A 89 -6.20 2.77 -2.12
N LEU A 90 -5.58 3.84 -1.64
CA LEU A 90 -6.15 5.18 -1.61
C LEU A 90 -5.16 6.16 -2.22
N VAL A 91 -5.56 6.87 -3.28
CA VAL A 91 -4.83 8.04 -3.78
C VAL A 91 -5.60 9.29 -3.40
N LYS A 92 -4.97 10.15 -2.61
CA LYS A 92 -5.51 11.47 -2.29
C LYS A 92 -5.29 12.40 -3.47
N ASN A 93 -6.36 12.74 -4.17
CA ASN A 93 -6.26 13.56 -5.35
C ASN A 93 -6.02 15.03 -4.97
N GLN A 94 -4.94 15.59 -5.50
CA GLN A 94 -4.56 16.99 -5.26
C GLN A 94 -5.12 17.94 -6.33
N LEU A 95 -5.56 17.43 -7.49
CA LEU A 95 -6.13 18.23 -8.57
C LEU A 95 -7.63 18.45 -8.41
N HIS A 96 -8.36 17.42 -7.99
CA HIS A 96 -9.81 17.41 -7.90
C HIS A 96 -10.25 16.76 -6.58
N ALA A 97 -11.48 17.01 -6.16
CA ALA A 97 -12.04 16.45 -4.91
C ALA A 97 -12.34 14.93 -4.99
N ASN A 98 -12.06 14.28 -6.11
CA ASN A 98 -12.33 12.86 -6.32
C ASN A 98 -11.06 12.05 -6.07
N ASP A 99 -10.97 11.48 -4.88
CA ASP A 99 -9.95 10.50 -4.50
C ASP A 99 -10.15 9.18 -5.26
N LEU A 100 -9.05 8.46 -5.49
CA LEU A 100 -9.11 7.07 -5.99
C LEU A 100 -9.12 6.13 -4.80
N LEU A 101 -10.17 5.32 -4.69
CA LEU A 101 -10.29 4.24 -3.71
C LEU A 101 -10.45 2.93 -4.47
N ASP A 102 -9.55 1.98 -4.22
CA ASP A 102 -9.60 0.66 -4.81
C ASP A 102 -9.37 -0.43 -3.76
N THR A 103 -10.03 -1.56 -3.96
CA THR A 103 -9.95 -2.71 -3.08
C THR A 103 -8.83 -3.62 -3.54
N LEU A 104 -7.90 -3.97 -2.65
CA LEU A 104 -6.84 -4.92 -3.02
C LEU A 104 -7.41 -6.35 -2.97
N HIS A 105 -7.43 -7.01 -4.13
CA HIS A 105 -7.83 -8.40 -4.24
C HIS A 105 -6.60 -9.32 -4.33
N ALA A 106 -6.73 -10.55 -3.85
CA ALA A 106 -5.64 -11.51 -3.82
C ALA A 106 -5.32 -12.11 -5.20
N ASP A 107 -6.21 -11.94 -6.17
CA ASP A 107 -6.11 -12.37 -7.56
C ASP A 107 -5.55 -11.29 -8.49
N TRP A 108 -5.14 -10.13 -7.96
CA TRP A 108 -4.46 -9.11 -8.75
C TRP A 108 -3.12 -9.60 -9.27
N GLU A 109 -2.93 -9.50 -10.58
CA GLU A 109 -1.64 -9.66 -11.24
C GLU A 109 -0.97 -8.29 -11.33
N LEU A 110 0.21 -8.14 -10.71
CA LEU A 110 0.97 -6.89 -10.70
C LEU A 110 2.23 -7.02 -11.55
N ASP A 111 2.46 -6.08 -12.46
CA ASP A 111 3.74 -5.95 -13.18
C ASP A 111 4.46 -4.66 -12.78
N CYS A 112 5.67 -4.81 -12.25
CA CYS A 112 6.49 -3.68 -11.83
C CYS A 112 7.54 -3.38 -12.90
N GLN A 113 7.37 -2.25 -13.58
CA GLN A 113 8.35 -1.75 -14.54
C GLN A 113 9.06 -0.52 -13.98
N LYS A 114 10.10 -0.05 -14.67
CA LYS A 114 10.86 1.12 -14.24
C LYS A 114 9.93 2.34 -14.16
N ASN A 115 9.65 2.79 -12.93
CA ASN A 115 8.76 3.91 -12.57
C ASN A 115 7.25 3.66 -12.73
N TYR A 116 6.80 2.45 -13.07
CA TYR A 116 5.38 2.14 -13.29
C TYR A 116 4.99 0.84 -12.60
N VAL A 117 3.76 0.81 -12.10
CA VAL A 117 3.10 -0.40 -11.60
C VAL A 117 1.83 -0.57 -12.42
N PHE A 118 1.67 -1.74 -13.01
CA PHE A 118 0.49 -2.16 -13.79
C PHE A 118 -0.32 -3.16 -12.98
#